data_AF-A0A8J5IZD5-F1
#
_entry.id   AF-A0A8J5IZD5-F1
#
_cell.length_a   1.000
_cell.length_b   1.000
_cell.length_c   1.000
_cell.angle_alpha   90.00
_cell.angle_beta   90.00
_cell.angle_gamma   90.00
#
_symmetry.space_group_name_H-M   'P 1'
#
loop_
_entity.id
_entity.type
_entity.pdbx_description
1 polymer ?
#
loop_
_entity_poly.entity_id
_entity_poly.type
_entity_poly.pdbx_seq_one_letter_code
_entity_poly.pdbx_strand_id
1 'polypeptide(L)'
;MSTTQAAATSKWFEASTTESDTKLLSSALEELSIYNPDITDFICSRSVEALYKKVPSRGVAKYNFVVNGCQVRSEYVGRCFDSFFYPECGNFDVLIISGEKNKALEVRSVKVHKVKAKATKE
;
A
#
# COMPACT_ATOMS: atom_id res chain seq x y z
N MET A 1 -27.60 5.00 -32.15
CA MET A 1 -27.15 5.44 -30.81
C MET A 1 -27.43 4.30 -29.84
N SER A 2 -26.39 3.61 -29.37
CA SER A 2 -26.53 2.62 -28.29
C SER A 2 -25.47 2.89 -27.25
N THR A 3 -25.95 3.36 -26.11
CA THR A 3 -25.22 3.64 -24.88
C THR A 3 -24.68 2.35 -24.27
N THR A 4 -23.41 2.03 -24.52
CA THR A 4 -22.69 1.05 -23.70
C THR A 4 -22.26 1.75 -22.42
N GLN A 5 -23.13 1.71 -21.42
CA GLN A 5 -22.83 2.16 -20.07
C GLN A 5 -21.67 1.31 -19.53
N ALA A 6 -20.51 1.96 -19.36
CA ALA A 6 -19.27 1.35 -18.93
C ALA A 6 -19.46 0.60 -17.60
N ALA A 7 -19.40 -0.73 -17.67
CA ALA A 7 -19.08 -1.54 -16.51
C ALA A 7 -17.59 -1.32 -16.18
N ALA A 8 -17.28 -0.21 -15.50
CA ALA A 8 -15.96 0.03 -14.94
C ALA A 8 -15.70 -1.07 -13.90
N THR A 9 -14.93 -2.08 -14.32
CA THR A 9 -14.63 -3.26 -13.52
C THR A 9 -13.88 -2.87 -12.24
N SER A 10 -14.30 -3.45 -11.11
CA SER A 10 -13.65 -3.36 -9.77
C SER A 10 -12.27 -4.05 -9.73
N LYS A 11 -11.56 -4.11 -10.85
CA LYS A 11 -10.32 -4.86 -11.01
C LYS A 11 -9.14 -3.98 -10.62
N TRP A 12 -8.20 -4.56 -9.89
CA TRP A 12 -6.89 -3.95 -9.67
C TRP A 12 -6.12 -3.91 -10.99
N PHE A 13 -5.44 -2.81 -11.25
CA PHE A 13 -4.50 -2.68 -12.35
C PHE A 13 -3.16 -2.17 -11.81
N GLU A 14 -2.07 -2.66 -12.39
CA GLU A 14 -0.73 -2.16 -12.08
C GLU A 14 -0.55 -0.77 -12.69
N ALA A 15 0.05 0.13 -11.94
CA ALA A 15 0.32 1.50 -12.35
C ALA A 15 1.78 1.84 -12.04
N SER A 16 2.39 2.65 -12.90
CA SER A 16 3.70 3.22 -12.60
C SER A 16 3.62 4.11 -11.36
N THR A 17 4.53 3.90 -10.42
CA THR A 17 4.64 4.72 -9.21
C THR A 17 5.10 6.13 -9.58
N THR A 18 4.34 7.14 -9.16
CA THR A 18 4.72 8.56 -9.32
C THR A 18 5.27 9.12 -8.01
N GLU A 19 5.94 10.27 -8.05
CA GLU A 19 6.40 10.98 -6.84
C GLU A 19 5.23 11.30 -5.88
N SER A 20 4.07 11.65 -6.43
CA SER A 20 2.85 11.90 -5.64
C SER A 20 2.35 10.64 -4.93
N ASP A 21 2.47 9.47 -5.58
CA ASP A 21 2.11 8.19 -4.96
C ASP A 21 3.10 7.83 -3.84
N THR A 22 4.40 8.03 -4.06
CA THR A 22 5.42 7.81 -3.02
C THR A 22 5.20 8.72 -1.82
N LYS A 23 4.89 10.01 -2.04
CA LYS A 23 4.58 10.95 -0.96
C LYS A 23 3.32 10.54 -0.19
N LEU A 24 2.27 10.10 -0.90
CA LEU A 24 1.06 9.58 -0.28
C LEU A 24 1.36 8.38 0.62
N LEU A 25 2.17 7.43 0.14
CA LEU A 25 2.61 6.29 0.94
C LEU A 25 3.40 6.72 2.18
N SER A 26 4.42 7.57 2.01
CA SER A 26 5.26 8.03 3.14
C SER A 26 4.42 8.73 4.21
N SER A 27 3.57 9.69 3.82
CA SER A 27 2.69 10.38 4.77
C SER A 27 1.68 9.44 5.44
N ALA A 28 1.23 8.40 4.73
CA ALA A 28 0.32 7.43 5.30
C ALA A 28 1.01 6.50 6.32
N LEU A 29 2.25 6.11 6.07
CA LEU A 29 3.02 5.27 7.01
C LEU A 29 3.40 6.02 8.28
N GLU A 30 3.67 7.32 8.20
CA GLU A 30 4.08 8.16 9.34
C GLU A 30 2.91 8.55 10.26
N GLU A 31 1.67 8.51 9.77
CA GLU A 31 0.49 8.95 10.52
C GLU A 31 -0.25 7.75 11.13
N LEU A 32 0.10 7.40 12.37
CA LEU A 32 -0.53 6.26 13.07
C LEU A 32 -2.04 6.48 13.32
N SER A 33 -2.52 7.72 13.39
CA SER A 33 -3.95 7.98 13.64
C SER A 33 -4.87 7.55 12.49
N ILE A 34 -4.32 7.30 11.30
CA ILE A 34 -5.07 6.81 10.13
C ILE A 34 -4.96 5.30 9.92
N TYR A 35 -4.24 4.60 10.78
CA TYR A 35 -4.19 3.14 10.74
C TYR A 35 -5.51 2.57 11.25
N ASN A 36 -6.00 1.56 10.55
CA ASN A 36 -7.09 0.75 11.06
C ASN A 36 -6.66 0.12 12.41
N PRO A 37 -7.49 0.17 13.47
CA PRO A 37 -7.13 -0.29 14.80
C PRO A 37 -6.81 -1.80 14.88
N ASP A 38 -7.22 -2.58 13.88
CA ASP A 38 -6.92 -4.02 13.79
C ASP A 38 -5.51 -4.31 13.24
N ILE A 39 -4.75 -3.29 12.83
CA ILE A 39 -3.38 -3.46 12.33
C ILE A 39 -2.41 -3.57 13.50
N THR A 40 -1.71 -4.71 13.56
CA THR A 40 -0.65 -4.97 14.54
C THR A 40 0.75 -4.94 13.92
N ASP A 41 0.84 -5.04 12.59
CA ASP A 41 2.10 -5.06 11.85
C ASP A 41 2.42 -3.64 11.34
N PHE A 42 3.59 -3.14 11.72
CA PHE A 42 4.12 -1.86 11.29
C PHE A 42 5.39 -2.07 10.49
N ILE A 43 5.61 -1.23 9.48
CA ILE A 43 6.80 -1.31 8.63
C ILE A 43 7.49 0.05 8.52
N CYS A 44 8.80 0.01 8.35
CA CYS A 44 9.53 1.08 7.70
C CYS A 44 9.70 0.72 6.21
N SER A 45 9.69 1.73 5.34
CA SER A 45 9.82 1.61 3.89
C SER A 45 11.23 1.92 3.43
N ARG A 46 11.74 1.14 2.47
CA ARG A 46 12.98 1.38 1.73
C ARG A 46 12.70 1.79 0.29
N SER A 47 11.85 1.04 -0.41
CA SER A 47 11.46 1.29 -1.80
C SER A 47 10.05 0.78 -2.09
N VAL A 48 9.43 1.32 -3.15
CA VAL A 48 8.18 0.80 -3.70
C VAL A 48 8.51 -0.08 -4.89
N GLU A 49 8.16 -1.36 -4.79
CA GLU A 49 8.41 -2.36 -5.83
C GLU A 49 7.30 -2.39 -6.88
N ALA A 50 6.05 -2.19 -6.44
CA ALA A 50 4.90 -2.13 -7.34
C ALA A 50 3.75 -1.31 -6.73
N LEU A 51 2.89 -0.80 -7.60
CA LEU A 51 1.68 -0.09 -7.21
C LEU A 51 0.49 -0.62 -8.02
N TYR A 52 -0.52 -1.09 -7.31
CA TYR A 52 -1.80 -1.46 -7.89
C TYR A 52 -2.86 -0.45 -7.47
N LYS A 53 -3.69 -0.01 -8.43
CA LYS A 53 -4.80 0.91 -8.20
C LYS A 53 -6.12 0.26 -8.60
N LYS A 54 -7.22 0.73 -8.00
CA LYS A 54 -8.56 0.53 -8.55
C LYS A 54 -9.06 1.81 -9.17
N VAL A 55 -9.87 1.68 -10.22
CA VAL A 55 -10.60 2.83 -10.77
C VAL A 55 -11.43 3.43 -9.64
N PRO A 56 -11.29 4.73 -9.35
CA PRO A 56 -12.03 5.36 -8.27
C PRO A 56 -13.54 5.15 -8.47
N SER A 57 -14.24 4.77 -7.39
CA SER A 57 -15.67 4.58 -7.41
C SER A 57 -16.29 5.46 -6.34
N ARG A 58 -17.27 6.30 -6.72
CA ARG A 58 -17.95 7.24 -5.80
C ARG A 58 -16.94 8.09 -5.00
N GLY A 59 -15.89 8.56 -5.67
CA GLY A 59 -14.86 9.38 -5.04
C GLY A 59 -13.86 8.65 -4.15
N VAL A 60 -13.94 7.32 -4.06
CA VAL A 60 -13.01 6.53 -3.27
C VAL A 60 -11.93 5.93 -4.17
N ALA A 61 -10.68 6.32 -3.94
CA ALA A 61 -9.50 5.73 -4.54
C ALA A 61 -8.91 4.66 -3.62
N LYS A 62 -8.36 3.60 -4.20
CA LYS A 62 -7.69 2.52 -3.47
C LYS A 62 -6.34 2.23 -4.10
N TYR A 63 -5.34 2.09 -3.24
CA TYR A 63 -3.95 1.89 -3.59
C TYR A 63 -3.45 0.66 -2.83
N ASN A 64 -2.81 -0.27 -3.52
CA ASN A 64 -2.08 -1.38 -2.91
C ASN A 64 -0.63 -1.28 -3.34
N PHE A 65 0.22 -0.81 -2.42
CA PHE A 65 1.66 -0.72 -2.63
C PHE A 65 2.31 -2.03 -2.23
N VAL A 66 3.19 -2.55 -3.08
CA VAL A 66 4.17 -3.56 -2.69
C VAL A 66 5.42 -2.80 -2.27
N VAL A 67 5.70 -2.81 -0.98
CA VAL A 67 6.77 -2.03 -0.36
C VAL A 67 7.88 -2.97 0.06
N ASN A 68 9.10 -2.74 -0.43
CA ASN A 68 10.27 -3.33 0.20
C ASN A 68 10.58 -2.56 1.49
N GLY A 69 10.62 -3.28 2.60
CA GLY A 69 10.70 -2.67 3.91
C GLY A 69 11.08 -3.68 4.97
N CYS A 70 10.97 -3.24 6.22
CA CYS A 70 11.20 -4.10 7.36
C CYS A 70 10.13 -3.91 8.44
N GLN A 71 9.79 -4.98 9.13
CA GLN A 71 8.87 -4.95 10.26
C GLN A 71 9.51 -4.23 11.44
N VAL A 72 8.72 -3.36 12.07
CA VAL A 72 9.14 -2.47 13.15
C VAL A 72 8.04 -2.33 14.20
N ARG A 73 8.36 -1.67 15.31
CA ARG A 73 7.34 -1.14 16.22
C ARG A 73 6.74 0.14 15.64
N SER A 74 5.55 0.50 16.11
CA SER A 74 4.82 1.71 15.66
C SER A 74 5.65 3.00 15.79
N GLU A 75 6.58 3.08 16.73
CA GLU A 75 7.46 4.23 16.96
C GLU A 75 8.48 4.47 15.82
N TYR A 76 8.71 3.47 14.95
CA TYR A 76 9.74 3.50 13.91
C TYR A 76 9.18 3.36 12.49
N VAL A 77 7.89 3.66 12.31
CA VAL A 77 7.24 3.69 10.99
C VAL A 77 7.80 4.79 10.08
N GLY A 78 7.48 4.73 8.80
CA GLY A 78 7.93 5.72 7.81
C GLY A 78 9.10 5.18 7.00
N ARG A 79 10.27 5.85 7.05
CA ARG A 79 11.47 5.45 6.29
C ARG A 79 12.43 4.62 7.15
N CYS A 80 12.98 3.54 6.60
CA CYS A 80 14.02 2.78 7.29
C CYS A 80 15.34 3.57 7.40
N PHE A 81 16.06 3.41 8.51
CA PHE A 81 17.39 3.94 8.72
C PHE A 81 18.45 2.92 8.27
N ASP A 82 19.34 3.31 7.36
CA ASP A 82 20.37 2.41 6.83
C ASP A 82 21.35 1.89 7.90
N SER A 83 21.52 2.64 8.98
CA SER A 83 22.38 2.28 10.12
C SER A 83 21.72 1.35 11.14
N PHE A 84 20.41 1.06 10.99
CA PHE A 84 19.67 0.22 11.93
C PHE A 84 19.57 -1.22 11.42
N PHE A 85 19.80 -2.18 12.30
CA PHE A 85 19.61 -3.60 11.99
C PHE A 85 18.14 -3.97 12.17
N TYR A 86 17.49 -4.34 11.08
CA TYR A 86 16.12 -4.83 11.08
C TYR A 86 16.12 -6.35 10.90
N PRO A 87 15.58 -7.13 11.85
CA PRO A 87 15.63 -8.58 11.79
C PRO A 87 14.70 -9.19 10.73
N GLU A 88 13.60 -8.50 10.41
CA GLU A 88 12.53 -9.02 9.57
C GLU A 88 12.25 -8.09 8.40
N CYS A 89 13.01 -8.24 7.32
CA CYS A 89 12.84 -7.46 6.08
C CYS A 89 12.25 -8.32 4.96
N GLY A 90 11.50 -7.66 4.08
CA GLY A 90 10.85 -8.33 2.95
C GLY A 90 9.95 -7.36 2.19
N ASN A 91 9.08 -7.92 1.37
CA ASN A 91 8.06 -7.16 0.67
C ASN A 91 6.74 -7.21 1.46
N PHE A 92 6.02 -6.10 1.50
CA PHE A 92 4.75 -5.96 2.21
C PHE A 92 3.69 -5.34 1.29
N ASP A 93 2.47 -5.87 1.35
CA ASP A 93 1.29 -5.26 0.77
C ASP A 93 0.71 -4.21 1.74
N VAL A 94 0.73 -2.95 1.34
CA VAL A 94 0.15 -1.82 2.08
C VAL A 94 -1.07 -1.31 1.34
N LEU A 95 -2.25 -1.54 1.92
CA LEU A 95 -3.53 -1.11 1.35
C LEU A 95 -3.93 0.23 1.94
N ILE A 96 -4.04 1.24 1.09
CA ILE A 96 -4.48 2.60 1.45
C ILE A 96 -5.78 2.91 0.73
N ILE A 97 -6.73 3.50 1.46
CA ILE A 97 -8.00 4.00 0.92
C ILE A 97 -8.03 5.52 1.09
N SER A 98 -8.50 6.24 0.06
CA SER A 98 -8.70 7.68 0.08
C SER A 98 -10.14 7.98 -0.36
N GLY A 99 -10.91 8.78 0.40
CA GLY A 99 -12.35 9.00 0.16
C GLY A 99 -12.77 10.45 -0.11
N GLU A 100 -13.93 10.61 -0.78
CA GLU A 100 -14.61 11.90 -0.98
C GLU A 100 -15.50 12.23 0.24
N LYS A 101 -15.31 13.44 0.79
CA LYS A 101 -15.97 14.04 1.98
C LYS A 101 -15.31 13.74 3.33
N ASN A 102 -14.15 14.38 3.50
CA ASN A 102 -13.33 14.61 4.72
C ASN A 102 -11.90 14.07 4.69
N LYS A 103 -11.24 14.01 3.52
CA LYS A 103 -9.77 13.95 3.37
C LYS A 103 -9.02 12.79 4.07
N ALA A 104 -9.71 11.87 4.76
CA ALA A 104 -9.05 10.82 5.53
C ALA A 104 -8.50 9.76 4.57
N LEU A 105 -7.18 9.81 4.37
CA LEU A 105 -6.41 8.62 4.05
C LEU A 105 -6.63 7.61 5.19
N GLU A 106 -6.75 6.33 4.89
CA GLU A 106 -6.79 5.23 5.86
C GLU A 106 -5.80 4.16 5.42
N VAL A 107 -4.88 3.78 6.30
CA VAL A 107 -4.09 2.56 6.12
C VAL A 107 -4.96 1.40 6.58
N ARG A 108 -5.47 0.62 5.62
CA ARG A 108 -6.45 -0.43 5.86
C ARG A 108 -5.82 -1.76 6.23
N SER A 109 -4.63 -2.05 5.70
CA SER A 109 -3.87 -3.24 6.07
C SER A 109 -2.41 -3.12 5.69
N VAL A 110 -1.55 -3.74 6.50
CA VAL A 110 -0.15 -4.05 6.20
C VAL A 110 0.01 -5.55 6.34
N LYS A 111 0.54 -6.23 5.31
CA LYS A 111 0.70 -7.70 5.31
C LYS A 111 1.97 -8.09 4.58
N VAL A 112 2.61 -9.18 4.99
CA VAL A 112 3.73 -9.76 4.22
C VAL A 112 3.25 -10.11 2.81
N HIS A 113 3.97 -9.60 1.80
CA HIS A 113 3.70 -9.88 0.40
C HIS A 113 4.12 -11.31 0.09
N LYS A 114 3.13 -12.17 -0.14
CA LYS A 114 3.38 -13.57 -0.48
C LYS A 114 3.71 -13.68 -1.96
N VAL A 115 5.00 -13.82 -2.28
CA VAL A 115 5.41 -14.27 -3.61
C VAL A 115 4.87 -15.69 -3.75
N LYS A 116 3.93 -15.93 -4.67
CA LYS A 116 3.53 -17.30 -5.02
C LYS A 116 4.80 -17.99 -5.49
N ALA A 117 5.26 -19.00 -4.76
CA ALA A 117 6.35 -19.85 -5.20
C ALA A 117 6.00 -20.31 -6.63
N LYS A 118 6.81 -19.93 -7.62
CA LYS A 118 6.74 -20.59 -8.92
C LYS A 118 6.99 -22.07 -8.62
N ALA A 119 6.01 -22.92 -8.95
CA ALA A 119 6.25 -24.35 -8.97
C ALA A 119 7.41 -24.59 -9.94
N THR A 120 8.59 -24.84 -9.40
CA THR A 120 9.71 -25.38 -10.16
C THR A 120 9.25 -26.77 -10.59
N LYS A 121 8.87 -26.92 -11.85
CA LYS A 121 8.76 -28.25 -12.45
C LYS A 121 10.19 -28.80 -12.50
N GLU A 122 10.43 -29.84 -11.72
CA GLU A 122 11.54 -30.78 -11.91
C GLU A 122 11.43 -31.47 -13.28
#